data_AF-R0H8J6-F1
#
_entry.id   AF-R0H8J6-F1
#
_cell.length_a   1.000
_cell.length_b   1.000
_cell.length_c   1.000
_cell.angle_alpha   90.00
_cell.angle_beta   90.00
_cell.angle_gamma   90.00
#
_symmetry.space_group_name_H-M   'P 1'
#
loop_
_entity.id
_entity.type
_entity.pdbx_description
1 polymer ?
#
loop_
_entity_poly.entity_id
_entity_poly.type
_entity_poly.pdbx_seq_one_letter_code
_entity_poly.pdbx_strand_id
1 'polypeptide(L)'
;LRWDTGSSGFSSYDLMAELFERTKTLSKAQVTNTVFRAISIALLRGNIRKDQLERTSESGKATIKAVAATLGIQIRDKGQRKLALTSKTLTFSRMIALFPHMASQLIVSKESLFVNKYASFSDANRFPAQTHKLPIAMLHSGFAGLIPKESEEDMGFIDLLCMCHMDFMVEFSLLITPQEHRSFHALYENQKTYNEAARGSGLIPDEDRIVYLLAFGLLSSDSLDKMLTVAARVSTLNGRQEASVTRNSFTIVEGHVKIVEDDAKWQELLKKAKNIVDASKRSQTQVAAVDSLDGF
;
A
#
# COMPACT_ATOMS: atom_id res chain seq x y z
N LEU A 1 8.55 -1.70 10.38
CA LEU A 1 7.39 -1.74 11.31
C LEU A 1 7.29 -3.18 11.81
N ARG A 2 7.62 -3.46 13.08
CA ARG A 2 7.31 -4.78 13.67
C ARG A 2 5.91 -4.66 14.26
N TRP A 3 4.99 -5.48 13.78
CA TRP A 3 3.76 -5.77 14.51
C TRP A 3 4.08 -7.02 15.34
N ASP A 4 4.16 -6.91 16.65
CA ASP A 4 4.36 -8.07 17.52
C ASP A 4 3.05 -8.85 17.59
N THR A 5 3.08 -10.11 17.18
CA THR A 5 1.94 -11.03 17.01
C THR A 5 1.46 -11.66 18.32
N GLY A 6 1.57 -10.94 19.45
CA GLY A 6 1.23 -11.47 20.79
C GLY A 6 0.50 -10.49 21.71
N SER A 7 0.16 -9.29 21.24
CA SER A 7 -0.70 -8.36 21.97
C SER A 7 -1.55 -7.58 20.96
N SER A 8 -2.77 -7.23 21.32
CA SER A 8 -3.80 -6.56 20.52
C SER A 8 -3.42 -5.14 20.03
N GLY A 9 -2.32 -5.02 19.28
CA GLY A 9 -1.72 -3.75 18.91
C GLY A 9 -2.47 -3.00 17.79
N PHE A 10 -3.26 -3.69 16.95
CA PHE A 10 -3.97 -3.11 15.81
C PHE A 10 -5.37 -3.70 15.66
N SER A 11 -6.38 -2.85 15.63
CA SER A 11 -7.75 -3.20 15.22
C SER A 11 -8.21 -2.16 14.23
N SER A 12 -8.57 -2.59 13.02
CA SER A 12 -9.02 -1.70 11.96
C SER A 12 -10.37 -1.05 12.32
N TYR A 13 -11.23 -1.77 13.05
CA TYR A 13 -12.49 -1.23 13.58
C TYR A 13 -12.26 -0.17 14.67
N ASP A 14 -11.37 -0.44 15.62
CA ASP A 14 -11.06 0.51 16.70
C ASP A 14 -10.46 1.81 16.15
N LEU A 15 -9.58 1.69 15.16
CA LEU A 15 -8.97 2.85 14.50
C LEU A 15 -9.97 3.63 13.65
N MET A 16 -10.91 2.95 12.97
CA MET A 16 -11.99 3.63 12.27
C MET A 16 -12.90 4.40 13.23
N ALA A 17 -13.28 3.78 14.36
CA ALA A 17 -14.07 4.44 15.39
C ALA A 17 -13.34 5.67 15.97
N GLU A 18 -12.05 5.54 16.28
CA GLU A 18 -11.23 6.67 16.72
C GLU A 18 -11.16 7.77 15.66
N LEU A 19 -10.94 7.41 14.38
CA LEU A 19 -10.91 8.38 13.28
C LEU A 19 -12.23 9.13 13.15
N PHE A 20 -13.37 8.44 13.24
CA PHE A 20 -14.68 9.10 13.23
C PHE A 20 -14.83 10.06 14.40
N GLU A 21 -14.45 9.66 15.61
CA GLU A 21 -14.51 10.53 16.79
C GLU A 21 -13.64 11.79 16.62
N ARG A 22 -12.42 11.65 16.07
CA ARG A 22 -11.49 12.78 15.81
C ARG A 22 -11.98 13.73 14.72
N THR A 23 -12.86 13.26 13.84
CA THR A 23 -13.29 14.01 12.65
C THR A 23 -14.78 14.39 12.67
N LYS A 24 -15.53 14.02 13.72
CA LYS A 24 -17.00 14.20 13.79
C LYS A 24 -17.49 15.64 13.66
N THR A 25 -16.66 16.62 14.00
CA THR A 25 -17.00 18.05 13.91
C THR A 25 -16.64 18.67 12.56
N LEU A 26 -15.95 17.92 11.71
CA LEU A 26 -15.52 18.39 10.39
C LEU A 26 -16.61 18.15 9.35
N SER A 27 -16.71 19.04 8.37
CA SER A 27 -17.52 18.79 7.18
C SER A 27 -16.96 17.60 6.37
N LYS A 28 -17.81 16.94 5.58
CA LYS A 28 -17.39 15.82 4.71
C LYS A 28 -16.15 16.15 3.86
N ALA A 29 -16.11 17.35 3.27
CA ALA A 29 -14.97 17.78 2.46
C ALA A 29 -13.67 17.91 3.28
N GLN A 30 -13.75 18.42 4.51
CA GLN A 30 -12.61 18.52 5.42
C GLN A 30 -12.13 17.15 5.90
N VAL A 31 -13.05 16.21 6.18
CA VAL A 31 -12.69 14.82 6.51
C VAL A 31 -11.91 14.20 5.36
N THR A 32 -12.47 14.24 4.14
CA THR A 32 -11.84 13.70 2.94
C THR A 32 -10.45 14.30 2.72
N ASN A 33 -10.31 15.62 2.80
CA ASN A 33 -9.02 16.31 2.63
C ASN A 33 -8.00 15.89 3.70
N THR A 34 -8.42 15.83 4.97
CA THR A 34 -7.56 15.42 6.09
C THR A 34 -7.05 13.98 5.91
N VAL A 35 -7.93 13.06 5.53
CA VAL A 35 -7.59 11.66 5.27
C VAL A 35 -6.62 11.55 4.09
N PHE A 36 -6.91 12.18 2.95
CA PHE A 36 -6.01 12.19 1.79
C PHE A 36 -4.63 12.75 2.13
N ARG A 37 -4.56 13.86 2.86
CA ARG A 37 -3.28 14.45 3.31
C ARG A 37 -2.54 13.50 4.24
N ALA A 38 -3.21 12.87 5.20
CA ALA A 38 -2.57 11.94 6.12
C ALA A 38 -1.96 10.74 5.38
N ILE A 39 -2.68 10.19 4.39
CA ILE A 39 -2.19 9.11 3.54
C ILE A 39 -1.02 9.59 2.68
N SER A 40 -1.11 10.77 2.05
CA SER A 40 -0.02 11.34 1.25
C SER A 40 1.25 11.55 2.08
N ILE A 41 1.12 12.10 3.30
CA ILE A 41 2.23 12.27 4.24
C ILE A 41 2.84 10.90 4.59
N ALA A 42 1.99 9.91 4.88
CA ALA A 42 2.45 8.56 5.18
C ALA A 42 3.19 7.92 4.00
N LEU A 43 2.69 8.08 2.79
CA LEU A 43 3.27 7.54 1.57
C LEU A 43 4.62 8.18 1.26
N LEU A 44 4.76 9.49 1.43
CA LEU A 44 6.01 10.20 1.12
C LEU A 44 7.03 10.06 2.27
N ARG A 45 6.60 10.29 3.50
CA ARG A 45 7.47 10.50 4.67
C ARG A 45 7.36 9.42 5.75
N GLY A 46 6.42 8.48 5.61
CA GLY A 46 6.13 7.49 6.65
C GLY A 46 5.59 8.13 7.93
N ASN A 47 5.86 7.50 9.07
CA ASN A 47 5.63 8.11 10.39
C ASN A 47 6.74 9.13 10.69
N ILE A 48 6.58 10.34 10.15
CA ILE A 48 7.56 11.41 10.25
C ILE A 48 7.94 11.71 11.71
N ARG A 49 9.24 11.88 11.95
CA ARG A 49 9.81 12.32 13.23
C ARG A 49 10.06 13.83 13.23
N LYS A 50 10.22 14.41 14.42
CA LYS A 50 10.48 15.85 14.57
C LYS A 50 11.76 16.30 13.85
N ASP A 51 12.85 15.52 13.89
CA ASP A 51 14.08 15.84 13.16
C ASP A 51 13.88 15.87 11.64
N GLN A 52 12.95 15.06 11.12
CA GLN A 52 12.58 15.04 9.70
C GLN A 52 11.58 16.15 9.36
N LEU A 53 10.69 16.48 10.30
CA LEU A 53 9.76 17.60 10.18
C LEU A 53 10.53 18.91 10.05
N GLU A 54 11.57 19.13 10.85
CA GLU A 54 12.37 20.36 10.81
C GLU A 54 13.10 20.59 9.48
N ARG A 55 13.33 19.52 8.69
CA ARG A 55 13.92 19.57 7.34
C ARG A 55 12.89 19.71 6.21
N THR A 56 11.63 19.95 6.54
CA THR A 56 10.55 20.13 5.55
C THR A 56 10.33 21.62 5.32
N SER A 57 9.81 22.03 4.16
CA SER A 57 9.41 23.43 3.92
C SER A 57 8.43 23.93 4.99
N GLU A 58 8.40 25.25 5.26
CA GLU A 58 7.50 25.81 6.29
C GLU A 58 6.01 25.54 5.99
N SER A 59 5.61 25.60 4.72
CA SER A 59 4.26 25.20 4.27
C SER A 59 3.97 23.71 4.55
N GLY A 60 4.93 22.83 4.24
CA GLY A 60 4.82 21.40 4.52
C GLY A 60 4.77 21.11 6.02
N LYS A 61 5.58 21.79 6.83
CA LYS A 61 5.55 21.70 8.30
C LYS A 61 4.18 22.09 8.85
N ALA A 62 3.63 23.23 8.41
CA ALA A 62 2.32 23.70 8.84
C ALA A 62 1.22 22.69 8.49
N THR A 63 1.25 22.14 7.27
CA THR A 63 0.31 21.12 6.81
C THR A 63 0.38 19.84 7.64
N ILE A 64 1.59 19.31 7.88
CA ILE A 64 1.79 18.09 8.66
C ILE A 64 1.32 18.29 10.11
N LYS A 65 1.68 19.43 10.73
CA LYS A 65 1.25 19.76 12.10
C LYS A 65 -0.28 19.88 12.21
N ALA A 66 -0.93 20.52 11.24
CA ALA A 66 -2.39 20.66 11.23
C ALA A 66 -3.11 19.31 11.11
N VAL A 67 -2.65 18.43 10.21
CA VAL A 67 -3.22 17.08 10.06
C VAL A 67 -2.97 16.25 11.32
N ALA A 68 -1.75 16.30 11.87
CA ALA A 68 -1.40 15.57 13.09
C ALA A 68 -2.25 16.02 14.28
N ALA A 69 -2.46 17.33 14.45
CA ALA A 69 -3.30 17.88 15.50
C ALA A 69 -4.76 17.44 15.35
N THR A 70 -5.31 17.52 14.13
CA THR A 70 -6.69 17.11 13.83
C THR A 70 -6.93 15.65 14.16
N LEU A 71 -5.99 14.77 13.79
CA LEU A 71 -6.13 13.33 13.97
C LEU A 71 -5.57 12.81 15.30
N GLY A 72 -5.02 13.69 16.15
CA GLY A 72 -4.34 13.28 17.38
C GLY A 72 -3.09 12.41 17.15
N ILE A 73 -2.42 12.55 16.01
CA ILE A 73 -1.21 11.77 15.68
C ILE A 73 0.01 12.38 16.37
N GLN A 74 0.69 11.58 17.19
CA GLN A 74 1.92 12.03 17.86
C GLN A 74 3.14 11.99 16.94
N ILE A 75 3.79 13.14 16.74
CA ILE A 75 5.08 13.27 16.05
C ILE A 75 6.21 13.09 17.07
N ARG A 76 7.08 12.11 16.85
CA ARG A 76 8.08 11.67 17.84
C ARG A 76 9.37 12.47 17.76
N ASP A 77 10.01 12.68 18.90
CA ASP A 77 11.40 13.15 18.97
C ASP A 77 12.39 12.05 18.54
N LYS A 78 13.57 12.45 18.09
CA LYS A 78 14.67 11.52 17.79
C LYS A 78 15.17 10.89 19.10
N GLY A 79 15.20 9.55 19.17
CA GLY A 79 15.75 8.82 20.32
C GLY A 79 14.77 8.51 21.45
N GLN A 80 13.51 8.96 21.38
CA GLN A 80 12.49 8.50 22.33
C GLN A 80 12.19 7.01 22.14
N ARG A 81 11.86 6.31 23.24
CA ARG A 81 11.43 4.91 23.23
C ARG A 81 10.26 4.71 22.26
N LYS A 82 10.14 3.50 21.70
CA LYS A 82 8.99 3.12 20.87
C LYS A 82 7.71 3.46 21.62
N LEU A 83 6.87 4.31 21.01
CA LEU A 83 5.52 4.59 21.50
C LEU A 83 4.78 3.27 21.66
N ALA A 84 4.22 3.04 22.84
CA ALA A 84 3.29 1.96 23.05
C ALA A 84 2.06 2.23 22.18
N LEU A 85 1.93 1.50 21.08
CA LEU A 85 0.78 1.64 20.19
C LEU A 85 -0.35 0.79 20.75
N THR A 86 -1.45 1.43 21.11
CA THR A 86 -2.70 0.74 21.43
C THR A 86 -3.48 0.45 20.13
N SER A 87 -4.52 -0.38 20.21
CA SER A 87 -5.41 -0.64 19.07
C SER A 87 -6.02 0.64 18.48
N LYS A 88 -6.18 1.71 19.28
CA LYS A 88 -6.76 3.01 18.88
C LYS A 88 -5.75 4.08 18.46
N THR A 89 -4.44 3.83 18.60
CA THR A 89 -3.44 4.88 18.31
C THR A 89 -3.37 5.16 16.80
N LEU A 90 -3.87 6.31 16.36
CA LEU A 90 -3.71 6.76 14.97
C LEU A 90 -2.25 7.15 14.69
N THR A 91 -1.75 6.72 13.52
CA THR A 91 -0.44 7.13 12.99
C THR A 91 -0.58 7.31 11.49
N PHE A 92 0.29 8.11 10.86
CA PHE A 92 0.29 8.28 9.41
C PHE A 92 0.32 6.92 8.67
N SER A 93 1.21 6.01 9.05
CA SER A 93 1.25 4.67 8.42
C SER A 93 0.00 3.83 8.66
N ARG A 94 -0.70 4.00 9.79
CA ARG A 94 -2.00 3.31 10.05
C ARG A 94 -3.12 3.87 9.17
N MET A 95 -3.03 5.12 8.71
CA MET A 95 -3.97 5.66 7.72
C MET A 95 -3.88 4.92 6.38
N ILE A 96 -2.68 4.53 5.95
CA ILE A 96 -2.51 3.67 4.76
C ILE A 96 -3.19 2.32 4.97
N ALA A 97 -3.08 1.74 6.17
CA ALA A 97 -3.70 0.45 6.47
C ALA A 97 -5.25 0.51 6.54
N LEU A 98 -5.81 1.66 6.96
CA LEU A 98 -7.26 1.89 6.96
C LEU A 98 -7.82 2.13 5.55
N PHE A 99 -7.08 2.85 4.71
CA PHE A 99 -7.53 3.26 3.38
C PHE A 99 -6.53 2.86 2.30
N PRO A 100 -6.25 1.56 2.13
CA PRO A 100 -5.25 1.11 1.18
C PRO A 100 -5.64 1.43 -0.27
N HIS A 101 -6.94 1.44 -0.59
CA HIS A 101 -7.45 1.84 -1.92
C HIS A 101 -7.12 3.30 -2.26
N MET A 102 -7.27 4.22 -1.30
CA MET A 102 -6.89 5.62 -1.49
C MET A 102 -5.37 5.78 -1.64
N ALA A 103 -4.59 4.95 -0.95
CA ALA A 103 -3.13 4.94 -1.10
C ALA A 103 -2.70 4.50 -2.51
N SER A 104 -3.24 3.38 -3.02
CA SER A 104 -3.00 2.94 -4.40
C SER A 104 -3.46 3.99 -5.41
N GLN A 105 -4.65 4.55 -5.24
CA GLN A 105 -5.19 5.60 -6.11
C GLN A 105 -4.29 6.84 -6.16
N LEU A 106 -3.80 7.31 -5.01
CA LEU A 106 -2.90 8.46 -4.93
C LEU A 106 -1.59 8.19 -5.66
N ILE A 107 -0.99 7.02 -5.46
CA ILE A 107 0.28 6.67 -6.10
C ILE A 107 0.11 6.61 -7.62
N VAL A 108 -0.95 5.96 -8.11
CA VAL A 108 -1.25 5.89 -9.55
C VAL A 108 -1.52 7.27 -10.14
N SER A 109 -2.29 8.11 -9.45
CA SER A 109 -2.69 9.43 -9.96
C SER A 109 -1.54 10.45 -9.97
N LYS A 110 -0.49 10.22 -9.18
CA LYS A 110 0.66 11.11 -9.02
C LYS A 110 1.97 10.33 -9.13
N GLU A 111 2.03 9.41 -10.09
CA GLU A 111 3.13 8.47 -10.27
C GLU A 111 4.51 9.15 -10.27
N SER A 112 4.65 10.29 -10.95
CA SER A 112 5.89 11.06 -11.01
C SER A 112 6.45 11.48 -9.64
N LEU A 113 5.60 11.66 -8.63
CA LEU A 113 6.00 12.02 -7.27
C LEU A 113 6.55 10.82 -6.49
N PHE A 114 6.12 9.60 -6.86
CA PHE A 114 6.45 8.38 -6.14
C PHE A 114 7.54 7.54 -6.81
N VAL A 115 7.71 7.63 -8.14
CA VAL A 115 8.74 6.84 -8.87
C VAL A 115 10.14 7.08 -8.33
N ASN A 116 10.50 8.34 -8.04
CA ASN A 116 11.83 8.68 -7.53
C ASN A 116 12.11 8.11 -6.13
N LYS A 117 11.07 7.81 -5.34
CA LYS A 117 11.23 7.23 -3.99
C LYS A 117 11.84 5.83 -4.03
N TYR A 118 11.61 5.09 -5.11
CA TYR A 118 12.08 3.72 -5.28
C TYR A 118 13.25 3.61 -6.26
N ALA A 119 13.83 4.74 -6.70
CA ALA A 119 14.96 4.74 -7.63
C ALA A 119 16.15 3.92 -7.12
N SER A 120 16.40 3.89 -5.81
CA SER A 120 17.48 3.09 -5.23
C SER A 120 17.31 1.58 -5.43
N PHE A 121 16.09 1.08 -5.71
CA PHE A 121 15.83 -0.34 -5.94
C PHE A 121 16.42 -0.84 -7.27
N SER A 122 17.06 0.03 -8.06
CA SER A 122 17.87 -0.39 -9.21
C SER A 122 19.19 -1.07 -8.80
N ASP A 123 19.68 -0.83 -7.57
CA ASP A 123 20.88 -1.50 -7.04
C ASP A 123 20.56 -2.96 -6.69
N ALA A 124 20.80 -3.86 -7.65
CA ALA A 124 20.53 -5.28 -7.49
C ALA A 124 21.34 -5.97 -6.36
N ASN A 125 22.44 -5.37 -5.90
CA ASN A 125 23.21 -5.94 -4.79
C ASN A 125 22.49 -5.73 -3.46
N ARG A 126 21.80 -4.60 -3.30
CA ARG A 126 21.04 -4.27 -2.09
C ARG A 126 19.56 -4.65 -2.20
N PHE A 127 18.99 -4.54 -3.39
CA PHE A 127 17.58 -4.77 -3.70
C PHE A 127 17.47 -5.83 -4.81
N PRO A 128 17.66 -7.10 -4.45
CA PRO A 128 17.85 -8.16 -5.44
C PRO A 128 16.55 -8.58 -6.16
N ALA A 129 15.38 -8.34 -5.56
CA ALA A 129 14.09 -8.63 -6.18
C ALA A 129 13.70 -7.57 -7.24
N GLN A 130 14.26 -6.36 -7.16
CA GLN A 130 14.01 -5.23 -8.06
C GLN A 130 12.53 -4.86 -8.15
N THR A 131 11.89 -4.72 -6.99
CA THR A 131 10.44 -4.55 -6.86
C THR A 131 9.93 -3.21 -7.39
N HIS A 132 10.80 -2.26 -7.75
CA HIS A 132 10.44 -1.05 -8.48
C HIS A 132 9.80 -1.33 -9.87
N LYS A 133 9.96 -2.54 -10.40
CA LYS A 133 9.34 -2.98 -11.66
C LYS A 133 7.88 -3.41 -11.50
N LEU A 134 7.44 -3.66 -10.27
CA LEU A 134 6.06 -4.01 -9.99
C LEU A 134 5.12 -2.84 -10.33
N PRO A 135 3.82 -3.11 -10.57
CA PRO A 135 2.83 -2.05 -10.74
C PRO A 135 2.85 -1.05 -9.57
N ILE A 136 2.92 0.25 -9.85
CA ILE A 136 3.16 1.23 -8.78
C ILE A 136 2.06 1.25 -7.70
N ALA A 137 0.84 0.85 -8.07
CA ALA A 137 -0.31 0.74 -7.16
C ALA A 137 -0.08 -0.20 -5.96
N MET A 138 0.83 -1.18 -6.06
CA MET A 138 1.14 -2.10 -4.96
C MET A 138 2.31 -1.67 -4.07
N LEU A 139 3.02 -0.58 -4.43
CA LEU A 139 4.23 -0.13 -3.74
C LEU A 139 3.92 0.69 -2.48
N HIS A 140 3.14 0.11 -1.55
CA HIS A 140 2.91 0.67 -0.22
C HIS A 140 2.56 -0.41 0.82
N SER A 141 2.73 -0.08 2.09
CA SER A 141 2.56 -1.03 3.20
C SER A 141 1.13 -1.48 3.49
N GLY A 142 0.13 -0.88 2.84
CA GLY A 142 -1.29 -1.24 3.02
C GLY A 142 -1.84 -2.15 1.94
N PHE A 143 -1.09 -2.40 0.87
CA PHE A 143 -1.62 -3.05 -0.33
C PHE A 143 -2.19 -4.46 -0.05
N ALA A 144 -1.62 -5.21 0.88
CA ALA A 144 -2.16 -6.51 1.29
C ALA A 144 -3.65 -6.47 1.71
N GLY A 145 -4.15 -5.33 2.21
CA GLY A 145 -5.58 -5.14 2.52
C GLY A 145 -6.50 -5.02 1.28
N LEU A 146 -5.93 -4.93 0.08
CA LEU A 146 -6.63 -4.94 -1.21
C LEU A 146 -6.54 -6.29 -1.92
N ILE A 147 -5.85 -7.28 -1.36
CA ILE A 147 -5.78 -8.62 -1.95
C ILE A 147 -7.03 -9.38 -1.49
N PRO A 148 -7.87 -9.92 -2.39
CA PRO A 148 -9.00 -10.78 -2.03
C PRO A 148 -8.58 -11.93 -1.10
N LYS A 149 -9.43 -12.28 -0.12
CA LYS A 149 -9.16 -13.40 0.80
C LYS A 149 -9.47 -14.74 0.15
N GLU A 150 -10.59 -14.78 -0.57
CA GLU A 150 -11.11 -15.97 -1.20
C GLU A 150 -11.37 -15.65 -2.67
N SER A 151 -10.76 -16.44 -3.56
CA SER A 151 -11.33 -16.73 -4.86
C SER A 151 -11.45 -18.24 -4.91
N GLU A 152 -12.65 -18.76 -5.15
CA GLU A 152 -12.89 -20.21 -5.11
C GLU A 152 -11.97 -20.98 -6.07
N GLU A 153 -11.45 -20.35 -7.14
CA GLU A 153 -10.80 -21.08 -8.24
C GLU A 153 -9.46 -20.51 -8.79
N ASP A 154 -9.10 -19.22 -8.65
CA ASP A 154 -7.80 -18.69 -9.14
C ASP A 154 -6.87 -18.18 -8.02
N MET A 155 -6.58 -19.10 -7.08
CA MET A 155 -5.61 -18.88 -6.01
C MET A 155 -4.21 -18.54 -6.56
N GLY A 156 -3.88 -18.93 -7.80
CA GLY A 156 -2.58 -18.68 -8.40
C GLY A 156 -2.27 -17.19 -8.55
N PHE A 157 -3.25 -16.38 -8.98
CA PHE A 157 -3.01 -14.95 -9.17
C PHE A 157 -2.99 -14.20 -7.84
N ILE A 158 -3.84 -14.62 -6.89
CA ILE A 158 -3.84 -14.11 -5.52
C ILE A 158 -2.50 -14.40 -4.83
N ASP A 159 -1.95 -15.60 -4.98
CA ASP A 159 -0.64 -15.97 -4.45
C ASP A 159 0.49 -15.15 -5.10
N LEU A 160 0.40 -14.89 -6.41
CA LEU A 160 1.34 -14.01 -7.11
C LEU A 160 1.32 -12.58 -6.54
N LEU A 161 0.13 -12.01 -6.33
CA LEU A 161 -0.02 -10.70 -5.69
C LEU A 161 0.59 -10.67 -4.28
N CYS A 162 0.32 -11.70 -3.48
CA CYS A 162 0.87 -11.82 -2.13
C CYS A 162 2.39 -11.89 -2.15
N MET A 163 2.97 -12.74 -2.99
CA MET A 163 4.41 -12.86 -3.15
C MET A 163 5.06 -11.53 -3.56
N CYS A 164 4.59 -10.92 -4.65
CA CYS A 164 5.14 -9.66 -5.14
C CYS A 164 5.05 -8.54 -4.10
N HIS A 165 3.94 -8.46 -3.35
CA HIS A 165 3.81 -7.48 -2.28
C HIS A 165 4.77 -7.74 -1.11
N MET A 166 4.94 -9.01 -0.70
CA MET A 166 5.90 -9.37 0.33
C MET A 166 7.33 -9.04 -0.08
N ASP A 167 7.70 -9.30 -1.34
CA ASP A 167 9.00 -8.94 -1.89
C ASP A 167 9.26 -7.44 -1.82
N PHE A 168 8.27 -6.64 -2.24
CA PHE A 168 8.33 -5.19 -2.08
C PHE A 168 8.52 -4.80 -0.61
N MET A 169 7.80 -5.43 0.32
CA MET A 169 7.91 -5.12 1.75
C MET A 169 9.27 -5.51 2.35
N VAL A 170 9.94 -6.53 1.81
CA VAL A 170 11.33 -6.85 2.16
C VAL A 170 12.28 -5.75 1.71
N GLU A 171 12.25 -5.36 0.44
CA GLU A 171 13.10 -4.29 -0.08
C GLU A 171 12.81 -2.94 0.57
N PHE A 172 11.54 -2.64 0.81
CA PHE A 172 11.11 -1.46 1.57
C PHE A 172 11.66 -1.49 3.00
N SER A 173 11.74 -2.66 3.64
CA SER A 173 12.34 -2.79 4.98
C SER A 173 13.85 -2.49 4.96
N LEU A 174 14.57 -2.97 3.95
CA LEU A 174 16.00 -2.68 3.73
C LEU A 174 16.25 -1.19 3.41
N LEU A 175 15.29 -0.53 2.77
CA LEU A 175 15.34 0.91 2.50
C LEU A 175 15.23 1.73 3.78
N ILE A 176 14.22 1.44 4.60
CA ILE A 176 13.93 2.22 5.82
C ILE A 176 14.81 1.84 7.01
N THR A 177 15.44 0.66 6.96
CA THR A 177 16.37 0.16 7.99
C THR A 177 17.69 -0.26 7.33
N PRO A 178 18.60 0.69 7.04
CA PRO A 178 19.86 0.39 6.35
C PRO A 178 20.81 -0.55 7.11
N GLN A 179 20.63 -0.68 8.43
CA GLN A 179 21.41 -1.58 9.30
C GLN A 179 20.74 -2.95 9.48
N GLU A 180 19.81 -3.31 8.61
CA GLU A 180 19.19 -4.63 8.62
C GLU A 180 20.21 -5.68 8.15
N HIS A 181 20.45 -6.69 9.00
CA HIS A 181 21.44 -7.74 8.73
C HIS A 181 20.80 -9.11 8.43
N ARG A 182 19.48 -9.23 8.58
CA ARG A 182 18.75 -10.46 8.23
C ARG A 182 18.80 -10.70 6.72
N SER A 183 18.83 -11.98 6.33
CA SER A 183 18.76 -12.36 4.91
C SER A 183 17.42 -11.98 4.30
N PHE A 184 17.39 -11.84 2.96
CA PHE A 184 16.15 -11.60 2.22
C PHE A 184 15.06 -12.62 2.57
N HIS A 185 15.43 -13.92 2.57
CA HIS A 185 14.53 -15.00 2.94
C HIS A 185 13.96 -14.84 4.36
N ALA A 186 14.79 -14.54 5.36
CA ALA A 186 14.33 -14.34 6.73
C ALA A 186 13.40 -13.12 6.85
N LEU A 187 13.62 -12.06 6.08
CA LEU A 187 12.72 -10.91 6.02
C LEU A 187 11.40 -11.26 5.34
N TYR A 188 11.44 -12.04 4.26
CA TYR A 188 10.28 -12.51 3.52
C TYR A 188 9.35 -13.36 4.39
N GLU A 189 9.91 -14.33 5.12
CA GLU A 189 9.13 -15.17 6.05
C GLU A 189 8.41 -14.34 7.12
N ASN A 190 9.03 -13.26 7.61
CA ASN A 190 8.37 -12.33 8.52
C ASN A 190 7.21 -11.55 7.88
N GLN A 191 7.23 -11.34 6.56
CA GLN A 191 6.14 -10.64 5.87
C GLN A 191 4.87 -11.49 5.72
N LYS A 192 4.97 -12.83 5.73
CA LYS A 192 3.82 -13.73 5.58
C LYS A 192 2.73 -13.41 6.59
N THR A 193 3.08 -13.39 7.88
CA THR A 193 2.12 -13.10 8.96
C THR A 193 1.52 -11.69 8.85
N TYR A 194 2.29 -10.71 8.37
CA TYR A 194 1.77 -9.36 8.16
C TYR A 194 0.82 -9.26 6.97
N ASN A 195 1.14 -9.96 5.88
CA ASN A 195 0.29 -10.02 4.70
C ASN A 195 -1.04 -10.71 5.04
N GLU A 196 -0.99 -11.87 5.68
CA GLU A 196 -2.16 -12.62 6.14
C GLU A 196 -3.04 -11.79 7.08
N ALA A 197 -2.46 -11.11 8.06
CA ALA A 197 -3.21 -10.26 8.99
C ALA A 197 -3.90 -9.08 8.28
N ALA A 198 -3.21 -8.42 7.35
CA ALA A 198 -3.78 -7.32 6.57
C ALA A 198 -4.89 -7.80 5.63
N ARG A 199 -4.65 -8.90 4.92
CA ARG A 199 -5.63 -9.55 4.03
C ARG A 199 -6.85 -10.00 4.82
N GLY A 200 -6.65 -10.54 6.01
CA GLY A 200 -7.68 -10.99 6.94
C GLY A 200 -8.58 -9.88 7.50
N SER A 201 -8.21 -8.59 7.37
CA SER A 201 -9.06 -7.48 7.81
C SER A 201 -10.44 -7.52 7.14
N GLY A 202 -11.51 -7.24 7.90
CA GLY A 202 -12.90 -7.25 7.41
C GLY A 202 -13.41 -5.92 6.86
N LEU A 203 -12.57 -4.87 6.77
CA LEU A 203 -13.04 -3.53 6.40
C LEU A 203 -13.47 -3.37 4.93
N ILE A 204 -12.83 -4.08 4.01
CA ILE A 204 -13.09 -3.99 2.57
C ILE A 204 -13.57 -5.37 2.11
N PRO A 205 -14.81 -5.50 1.58
CA PRO A 205 -15.32 -6.73 0.98
C PRO A 205 -14.48 -7.18 -0.21
N ASP A 206 -14.41 -8.49 -0.48
CA ASP A 206 -13.57 -9.02 -1.56
C ASP A 206 -14.01 -8.54 -2.96
N GLU A 207 -15.30 -8.33 -3.19
CA GLU A 207 -15.78 -7.72 -4.44
C GLU A 207 -15.20 -6.33 -4.67
N ASP A 208 -15.17 -5.49 -3.63
CA ASP A 208 -14.57 -4.15 -3.71
C ASP A 208 -13.06 -4.23 -3.92
N ARG A 209 -12.39 -5.21 -3.31
CA ARG A 209 -10.96 -5.46 -3.54
C ARG A 209 -10.69 -5.76 -5.01
N ILE A 210 -11.46 -6.65 -5.63
CA ILE A 210 -11.34 -6.97 -7.06
C ILE A 210 -11.59 -5.72 -7.92
N VAL A 211 -12.62 -4.94 -7.59
CA VAL A 211 -12.91 -3.66 -8.27
C VAL A 211 -11.72 -2.69 -8.18
N TYR A 212 -11.05 -2.58 -7.03
CA TYR A 212 -9.85 -1.76 -6.89
C TYR A 212 -8.66 -2.31 -7.68
N LEU A 213 -8.43 -3.63 -7.68
CA LEU A 213 -7.38 -4.25 -8.49
C LEU A 213 -7.59 -3.95 -9.99
N LEU A 214 -8.84 -4.05 -10.48
CA LEU A 214 -9.21 -3.66 -11.83
C LEU A 214 -8.97 -2.16 -12.07
N ALA A 215 -9.50 -1.29 -11.21
CA ALA A 215 -9.44 0.17 -11.37
C ALA A 215 -8.01 0.72 -11.38
N PHE A 216 -7.09 0.06 -10.67
CA PHE A 216 -5.68 0.44 -10.62
C PHE A 216 -4.80 -0.32 -11.60
N GLY A 217 -5.40 -1.09 -12.53
CA GLY A 217 -4.71 -1.80 -13.60
C GLY A 217 -3.89 -3.01 -13.13
N LEU A 218 -4.10 -3.48 -11.91
CA LEU A 218 -3.33 -4.59 -11.32
C LEU A 218 -3.68 -5.95 -11.92
N LEU A 219 -4.90 -6.09 -12.46
CA LEU A 219 -5.30 -7.27 -13.23
C LEU A 219 -4.96 -7.17 -14.73
N SER A 220 -4.31 -6.10 -15.20
CA SER A 220 -3.95 -6.01 -16.62
C SER A 220 -2.86 -7.03 -17.00
N SER A 221 -2.86 -7.43 -18.27
CA SER A 221 -1.78 -8.20 -18.89
C SER A 221 -0.38 -7.62 -18.59
N ASP A 222 -0.22 -6.30 -18.68
CA ASP A 222 1.07 -5.64 -18.45
C ASP A 222 1.50 -5.75 -16.98
N SER A 223 0.56 -5.63 -16.04
CA SER A 223 0.82 -5.85 -14.62
C SER A 223 1.20 -7.30 -14.33
N LEU A 224 0.56 -8.28 -14.99
CA LEU A 224 0.93 -9.69 -14.89
C LEU A 224 2.39 -9.92 -15.32
N ASP A 225 2.81 -9.38 -16.46
CA ASP A 225 4.19 -9.56 -16.96
C ASP A 225 5.22 -8.95 -16.00
N LYS A 226 4.91 -7.78 -15.43
CA LYS A 226 5.73 -7.13 -14.39
C LYS A 226 5.85 -7.99 -13.13
N MET A 227 4.74 -8.56 -12.66
CA MET A 227 4.72 -9.45 -11.50
C MET A 227 5.51 -10.74 -11.74
N LEU A 228 5.31 -11.39 -12.89
CA LEU A 228 6.05 -12.59 -13.28
C LEU A 228 7.57 -12.34 -13.38
N THR A 229 7.97 -11.15 -13.85
CA THR A 229 9.39 -10.77 -13.90
C THR A 229 10.03 -10.72 -12.51
N VAL A 230 9.32 -10.18 -11.52
CA VAL A 230 9.82 -10.10 -10.13
C VAL A 230 9.76 -11.46 -9.45
N ALA A 231 8.67 -12.21 -9.66
CA ALA A 231 8.50 -13.58 -9.20
C ALA A 231 9.68 -14.48 -9.62
N ALA A 232 10.06 -14.44 -10.91
CA ALA A 232 11.17 -15.22 -11.44
C ALA A 232 12.50 -14.92 -10.74
N ARG A 233 12.78 -13.64 -10.47
CA ARG A 233 13.99 -13.21 -9.74
C ARG A 233 14.01 -13.78 -8.32
N VAL A 234 12.89 -13.68 -7.62
CA VAL A 234 12.77 -14.11 -6.22
C VAL A 234 12.85 -15.62 -6.08
N SER A 235 12.29 -16.38 -7.03
CA SER A 235 12.48 -17.83 -7.09
C SER A 235 13.97 -18.20 -7.17
N THR A 236 14.75 -17.51 -8.00
CA THR A 236 16.20 -17.71 -8.07
C THR A 236 16.90 -17.40 -6.74
N LEU A 237 16.51 -16.31 -6.06
CA LEU A 237 17.09 -15.92 -4.77
C LEU A 237 16.79 -16.90 -3.64
N ASN A 238 15.62 -17.54 -3.67
CA ASN A 238 15.21 -18.53 -2.68
C ASN A 238 15.65 -19.97 -3.03
N GLY A 239 16.48 -20.15 -4.06
CA GLY A 239 16.98 -21.47 -4.48
C GLY A 239 15.89 -22.40 -5.03
N ARG A 240 14.75 -21.86 -5.48
CA ARG A 240 13.71 -22.64 -6.16
C ARG A 240 14.07 -22.75 -7.64
N GLN A 241 14.07 -23.96 -8.18
CA GLN A 241 14.17 -24.20 -9.62
C GLN A 241 12.86 -23.72 -10.27
N GLU A 242 12.95 -22.56 -10.92
CA GLU A 242 11.89 -21.87 -11.67
C GLU A 242 10.72 -21.30 -10.86
N ALA A 243 10.16 -20.18 -11.35
CA ALA A 243 8.86 -19.74 -10.87
C ALA A 243 7.84 -20.77 -11.37
N SER A 244 7.13 -21.43 -10.46
CA SER A 244 6.15 -22.47 -10.80
C SER A 244 4.94 -21.95 -11.59
N VAL A 245 4.88 -20.64 -11.85
CA VAL A 245 3.75 -19.95 -12.47
C VAL A 245 4.27 -19.14 -13.65
N THR A 246 3.63 -19.31 -14.80
CA THR A 246 3.93 -18.58 -16.03
C THR A 246 2.70 -17.83 -16.51
N ARG A 247 2.83 -17.00 -17.54
CA ARG A 247 1.68 -16.29 -18.13
C ARG A 247 0.55 -17.23 -18.56
N ASN A 248 0.90 -18.41 -19.06
CA ASN A 248 -0.06 -19.43 -19.50
C ASN A 248 -0.82 -20.10 -18.35
N SER A 249 -0.43 -19.83 -17.10
CA SER A 249 -1.15 -20.29 -15.92
C SER A 249 -2.42 -19.46 -15.63
N PHE A 250 -2.67 -18.39 -16.38
CA PHE A 250 -3.76 -17.44 -16.11
C PHE A 250 -4.69 -17.27 -17.31
N THR A 251 -5.99 -17.17 -17.01
CA THR A 251 -7.00 -16.84 -18.02
C THR A 251 -7.04 -15.34 -18.25
N ILE A 252 -6.84 -14.90 -19.49
CA ILE A 252 -6.89 -13.49 -19.87
C ILE A 252 -8.13 -13.22 -20.72
N VAL A 253 -9.01 -12.34 -20.24
CA VAL A 253 -10.23 -11.90 -20.92
C VAL A 253 -10.20 -10.39 -21.04
N GLU A 254 -10.40 -9.87 -22.25
CA GLU A 254 -10.41 -8.42 -22.53
C GLU A 254 -9.16 -7.69 -21.99
N GLY A 255 -7.98 -8.33 -22.06
CA GLY A 255 -6.72 -7.76 -21.60
C GLY A 255 -6.50 -7.81 -20.08
N HIS A 256 -7.41 -8.44 -19.33
CA HIS A 256 -7.35 -8.59 -17.88
C HIS A 256 -7.25 -10.06 -17.47
N VAL A 257 -6.47 -10.34 -16.42
CA VAL A 257 -6.48 -11.63 -15.73
C VAL A 257 -7.84 -11.78 -15.05
N LYS A 258 -8.61 -12.76 -15.51
CA LYS A 258 -9.95 -13.04 -15.01
C LYS A 258 -9.84 -13.93 -13.77
N ILE A 259 -10.22 -13.38 -12.61
CA ILE A 259 -10.16 -14.05 -11.30
C ILE A 259 -11.55 -14.38 -10.72
N VAL A 260 -12.60 -14.24 -11.52
CA VAL A 260 -13.99 -14.58 -11.20
C VAL A 260 -14.56 -15.33 -12.39
N GLU A 261 -15.04 -16.56 -12.23
CA GLU A 261 -15.52 -17.38 -13.34
C GLU A 261 -16.82 -16.87 -13.97
N ASP A 262 -17.77 -16.42 -13.16
CA ASP A 262 -19.05 -15.88 -13.62
C ASP A 262 -18.83 -14.65 -14.51
N ASP A 263 -19.14 -14.80 -15.80
CA ASP A 263 -18.99 -13.75 -16.81
C ASP A 263 -19.87 -12.52 -16.53
N ALA A 264 -21.11 -12.72 -16.05
CA ALA A 264 -22.02 -11.62 -15.76
C ALA A 264 -21.49 -10.80 -14.57
N LYS A 265 -21.02 -11.49 -13.52
CA LYS A 265 -20.38 -10.85 -12.37
C LYS A 265 -19.08 -10.15 -12.78
N TRP A 266 -18.25 -10.78 -13.61
CA TRP A 266 -17.02 -10.19 -14.12
C TRP A 266 -17.27 -8.87 -14.86
N GLN A 267 -18.27 -8.84 -15.75
CA GLN A 267 -18.67 -7.64 -16.48
C GLN A 267 -19.22 -6.54 -15.56
N GLU A 268 -19.94 -6.91 -14.50
CA GLU A 268 -20.38 -5.96 -13.47
C GLU A 268 -19.18 -5.31 -12.75
N LEU A 269 -18.19 -6.11 -12.34
CA LEU A 269 -16.98 -5.63 -11.66
C LEU A 269 -16.15 -4.71 -12.57
N LEU A 270 -16.01 -5.04 -13.86
CA LEU A 270 -15.37 -4.17 -14.86
C LEU A 270 -16.07 -2.81 -14.96
N LYS A 271 -17.41 -2.80 -15.00
CA LYS A 271 -18.20 -1.55 -15.03
C LYS A 271 -18.01 -0.73 -13.76
N LYS A 272 -18.01 -1.37 -12.57
CA LYS A 272 -17.73 -0.69 -11.29
C LYS A 272 -16.33 -0.07 -11.28
N ALA A 273 -15.32 -0.81 -11.73
CA ALA A 273 -13.95 -0.33 -11.80
C ALA A 273 -13.81 0.89 -12.73
N LYS A 274 -14.45 0.85 -13.91
CA LYS A 274 -14.48 1.98 -14.84
C LYS A 274 -15.05 3.25 -14.21
N ASN A 275 -16.13 3.14 -13.43
CA ASN A 275 -16.72 4.28 -12.73
C ASN A 275 -15.73 4.93 -11.73
N ILE A 276 -14.92 4.12 -11.04
CA ILE A 276 -13.89 4.64 -10.13
C ILE A 276 -12.81 5.41 -10.91
N VAL A 277 -12.34 4.85 -12.03
CA VAL A 277 -11.36 5.51 -12.90
C VAL A 277 -11.90 6.85 -13.42
N ASP A 278 -13.15 6.87 -13.89
CA ASP A 278 -13.79 8.06 -14.43
C ASP A 278 -14.07 9.13 -13.35
N ALA A 279 -14.42 8.73 -12.13
CA ALA A 279 -14.56 9.64 -11.00
C ALA A 279 -13.22 10.23 -10.54
N SER A 280 -12.15 9.43 -10.61
CA SER A 280 -10.79 9.85 -10.26
C SER A 280 -10.27 10.93 -11.21
N LYS A 281 -10.48 10.76 -12.52
CA LYS A 281 -10.13 11.76 -13.55
C LYS A 281 -10.84 13.10 -13.31
N ARG A 282 -12.11 13.07 -12.88
CA ARG A 282 -12.88 14.27 -12.54
C ARG A 282 -12.40 14.94 -11.24
N SER A 283 -11.77 14.20 -10.33
CA SER A 283 -11.30 14.68 -9.03
C SER A 283 -9.84 15.15 -9.04
N GLN A 284 -9.09 14.90 -10.11
CA GLN A 284 -7.70 15.36 -10.27
C GLN A 284 -7.55 16.90 -10.21
N THR A 285 -8.64 17.65 -10.43
CA THR A 285 -8.71 19.11 -10.22
C THR A 285 -8.71 19.55 -8.75
N GLN A 286 -8.86 18.65 -7.78
CA GLN A 286 -8.94 19.00 -6.34
C GLN A 286 -7.66 18.74 -5.53
N VAL A 287 -6.60 18.19 -6.13
CA VAL A 287 -5.37 17.81 -5.41
C VAL A 287 -4.17 18.67 -5.84
N ALA A 288 -4.26 19.98 -5.56
CA ALA A 288 -3.16 20.94 -5.69
C ALA A 288 -2.19 20.93 -4.47
N ALA A 289 -2.47 20.11 -3.45
CA ALA A 289 -1.78 20.17 -2.16
C ALA A 289 -0.59 19.21 -2.01
N VAL A 290 -0.51 18.15 -2.81
CA VAL A 290 0.64 17.19 -2.75
C VAL A 290 1.90 17.87 -3.27
N ASP A 291 1.76 18.70 -4.31
CA ASP A 291 2.86 19.42 -4.96
C ASP A 291 3.58 20.40 -4.01
N SER A 292 2.96 20.81 -2.90
CA SER A 292 3.56 21.70 -1.87
C SER A 292 4.40 20.98 -0.80
N LEU A 293 4.35 19.65 -0.76
CA LEU A 293 5.15 18.82 0.16
C LEU A 293 6.54 18.52 -0.41
N ASP A 294 6.74 18.72 -1.71
CA ASP A 294 7.97 18.50 -2.46
C ASP A 294 8.88 19.75 -2.49
N GLY A 295 8.88 20.53 -1.41
CA GLY A 295 9.91 21.55 -1.20
C GLY A 295 11.27 20.90 -0.91
N PHE A 296 11.86 20.28 -1.94
CA PHE A 296 13.26 19.90 -2.09
C PHE A 296 13.76 20.37 -3.45
#